data_AF-A0A1S3K5R0-F1
#
_entry.id   AF-A0A1S3K5R0-F1
#
_cell.length_a   1.000
_cell.length_b   1.000
_cell.length_c   1.000
_cell.angle_alpha   90.00
_cell.angle_beta   90.00
_cell.angle_gamma   90.00
#
_symmetry.space_group_name_H-M   'P 1'
#
loop_
_entity.id
_entity.type
_entity.pdbx_description
1 polymer ?
#
loop_
_entity_poly.entity_id
_entity_poly.type
_entity_poly.pdbx_seq_one_letter_code
_entity_poly.pdbx_strand_id
1 'polypeptide(L)'
;MLLYKLNYQVKQMDQELFTRCPGFFTHPDHSSMGIIGRRAAYGDAFLDLEIKLASKTLDDMKKKYLLCLENPSAFRGPTTTKPTTTTTTTTKRTTTMKATTTTSAIYFGDFGFKVLRSKNITYRNYDFLALEVRIPDDRQSKSMNWCRDYQLLCQSLSRRPTGCGERFKSTYGYQHCASDYNSDMDIGDVLSCNPSRNIASAVNLAFGDGKAPAKSSYNAFGFHSCTSHTCQKSIEKSDIALSYMKGSWQNNGTETIMYTLCR
;
A
#
# COMPACT_ATOMS: atom_id res chain seq x y z
N MET A 1 -10.51 19.00 22.36
CA MET A 1 -10.23 17.59 22.73
C MET A 1 -11.12 16.57 22.00
N LEU A 2 -12.40 16.88 21.75
CA LEU A 2 -13.37 15.94 21.18
C LEU A 2 -12.96 15.33 19.82
N LEU A 3 -12.55 16.15 18.86
CA LEU A 3 -12.16 15.68 17.52
C LEU A 3 -10.99 14.67 17.54
N TYR A 4 -10.01 14.87 18.42
CA TYR A 4 -8.88 13.95 18.55
C TYR A 4 -9.35 12.56 19.02
N LYS A 5 -10.24 12.52 20.01
CA LYS A 5 -10.83 11.27 20.52
C LYS A 5 -11.64 10.55 19.42
N LEU A 6 -12.43 11.29 18.64
CA LEU A 6 -13.19 10.75 17.52
C LEU A 6 -12.29 10.16 16.43
N ASN A 7 -11.26 10.89 16.00
CA ASN A 7 -10.32 10.40 15.00
C ASN A 7 -9.56 9.15 15.48
N TYR A 8 -9.24 9.09 16.77
CA TYR A 8 -8.65 7.88 17.37
C TYR A 8 -9.63 6.70 17.30
N GLN A 9 -10.91 6.89 17.66
CA GLN A 9 -11.93 5.85 17.56
C GLN A 9 -12.16 5.38 16.12
N VAL A 10 -12.14 6.29 15.16
CA VAL A 10 -12.22 5.96 13.73
C VAL A 10 -11.06 5.05 13.31
N LYS A 11 -9.82 5.38 13.71
CA LYS A 11 -8.65 4.54 13.42
C LYS A 11 -8.76 3.15 14.06
N GLN A 12 -9.25 3.05 15.30
CA GLN A 12 -9.45 1.77 15.97
C GLN A 12 -10.49 0.91 15.25
N MET A 13 -11.62 1.50 14.85
CA MET A 13 -12.67 0.80 14.09
C MET A 13 -12.17 0.31 12.72
N ASP A 14 -11.37 1.11 12.02
CA ASP A 14 -10.78 0.73 10.73
C ASP A 14 -9.87 -0.52 10.88
N GLN A 15 -9.06 -0.57 11.95
CA GLN A 15 -8.24 -1.74 12.27
C GLN A 15 -9.07 -2.97 12.63
N GLU A 16 -10.15 -2.80 13.42
CA GLU A 16 -11.05 -3.91 13.77
C GLU A 16 -11.78 -4.46 12.54
N LEU A 17 -12.30 -3.59 11.69
CA LEU A 17 -12.91 -3.95 10.41
C LEU A 17 -11.92 -4.71 9.53
N PHE A 18 -10.68 -4.25 9.42
CA PHE A 18 -9.67 -4.92 8.60
C PHE A 18 -9.34 -6.32 9.12
N THR A 19 -9.24 -6.46 10.44
CA THR A 19 -8.86 -7.72 11.08
C THR A 19 -9.99 -8.75 11.03
N ARG A 20 -11.23 -8.33 11.28
CA ARG A 20 -12.38 -9.25 11.45
C ARG A 20 -13.25 -9.36 10.21
N CYS A 21 -13.23 -8.36 9.34
CA CYS A 21 -14.09 -8.23 8.18
C CYS A 21 -13.28 -7.89 6.91
N PRO A 22 -12.28 -8.69 6.53
CA PRO A 22 -11.36 -8.34 5.44
C PRO A 22 -12.07 -8.10 4.09
N GLY A 23 -13.21 -8.77 3.84
CA GLY A 23 -13.98 -8.57 2.62
C GLY A 23 -14.73 -7.24 2.54
N PHE A 24 -14.86 -6.51 3.66
CA PHE A 24 -15.44 -5.17 3.68
C PHE A 24 -14.70 -4.23 2.72
N PHE A 25 -13.37 -4.33 2.67
CA PHE A 25 -12.53 -3.49 1.81
C PHE A 25 -12.49 -3.95 0.36
N THR A 26 -13.04 -5.14 0.06
CA THR A 26 -13.01 -5.72 -1.29
C THR A 26 -14.24 -5.37 -2.14
N HIS A 27 -15.30 -4.81 -1.53
CA HIS A 27 -16.49 -4.38 -2.25
C HIS A 27 -16.30 -2.96 -2.83
N PRO A 28 -16.54 -2.75 -4.14
CA PRO A 28 -16.35 -1.44 -4.79
C PRO A 28 -17.18 -0.32 -4.15
N ASP A 29 -18.37 -0.65 -3.64
CA ASP A 29 -19.30 0.31 -3.00
C ASP A 29 -18.87 0.75 -1.59
N HIS A 30 -17.76 0.21 -1.08
CA HIS A 30 -17.25 0.49 0.27
C HIS A 30 -15.85 1.11 0.25
N SER A 31 -15.30 1.39 -0.93
CA SER A 31 -14.01 2.04 -1.09
C SER A 31 -14.10 3.54 -0.78
N SER A 32 -13.27 3.97 0.19
CA SER A 32 -13.00 5.36 0.59
C SER A 32 -14.05 6.09 1.45
N MET A 33 -13.99 5.86 2.77
CA MET A 33 -14.11 7.00 3.69
C MET A 33 -12.71 7.46 4.04
N GLY A 34 -12.25 8.53 3.39
CA GLY A 34 -10.97 9.16 3.72
C GLY A 34 -10.95 9.53 5.21
N ILE A 35 -9.93 9.09 5.92
CA ILE A 35 -9.68 9.52 7.30
C ILE A 35 -9.38 11.02 7.26
N ILE A 36 -10.27 11.81 7.82
CA ILE A 36 -10.13 13.27 7.92
C ILE A 36 -9.05 13.58 8.95
N GLY A 37 -7.88 13.97 8.47
CA GLY A 37 -6.74 14.37 9.29
C GLY A 37 -6.07 15.65 8.79
N ARG A 38 -6.51 16.80 9.32
CA ARG A 38 -5.80 18.09 9.63
C ARG A 38 -4.42 18.36 8.97
N ARG A 39 -4.08 19.56 8.46
CA ARG A 39 -4.42 20.95 8.84
C ARG A 39 -4.38 21.93 7.65
N ALA A 40 -5.33 22.88 7.63
CA ALA A 40 -5.04 24.31 7.49
C ALA A 40 -5.89 25.04 8.55
N ALA A 41 -5.32 26.01 9.26
CA ALA A 41 -6.00 26.69 10.37
C ALA A 41 -7.03 27.69 9.83
N TYR A 42 -8.33 27.38 9.93
CA TYR A 42 -9.41 28.30 9.61
C TYR A 42 -10.60 28.07 10.57
N GLY A 43 -11.02 29.12 11.28
CA GLY A 43 -12.32 29.37 11.97
C GLY A 43 -13.04 28.29 12.79
N ASP A 44 -13.69 28.68 13.89
CA ASP A 44 -14.48 27.80 14.76
C ASP A 44 -15.62 27.05 14.02
N ALA A 45 -16.21 27.64 12.99
CA ALA A 45 -17.25 27.00 12.18
C ALA A 45 -16.78 25.74 11.44
N PHE A 46 -15.48 25.62 11.15
CA PHE A 46 -14.92 24.45 10.48
C PHE A 46 -14.68 23.28 11.44
N LEU A 47 -14.37 23.58 12.72
CA LEU A 47 -14.16 22.55 13.74
C LEU A 47 -15.43 21.75 14.03
N ASP A 48 -16.59 22.41 14.07
CA ASP A 48 -17.88 21.75 14.24
C ASP A 48 -18.23 20.84 13.05
N LEU A 49 -17.89 21.27 11.84
CA LEU A 49 -18.07 20.46 10.64
C LEU A 49 -17.16 19.22 10.67
N GLU A 50 -15.89 19.38 11.04
CA GLU A 50 -14.95 18.26 11.20
C GLU A 50 -15.44 17.26 12.26
N ILE A 51 -15.94 17.74 13.40
CA ILE A 51 -16.48 16.88 14.47
C ILE A 51 -17.71 16.13 13.97
N LYS A 52 -18.65 16.81 13.30
CA LYS A 52 -19.85 16.16 12.73
C LYS A 52 -19.48 15.12 11.69
N LEU A 53 -18.52 15.41 10.83
CA LEU A 53 -18.09 14.50 9.78
C LEU A 53 -17.38 13.27 10.38
N ALA A 54 -16.44 13.48 11.30
CA ALA A 54 -15.76 12.38 12.00
C ALA A 54 -16.75 11.49 12.79
N SER A 55 -17.76 12.08 13.42
CA SER A 55 -18.80 11.33 14.14
C SER A 55 -19.63 10.48 13.18
N LYS A 56 -20.12 11.07 12.09
CA LYS A 56 -20.90 10.36 11.07
C LYS A 56 -20.11 9.22 10.44
N THR A 57 -18.82 9.45 10.18
CA THR A 57 -17.90 8.43 9.67
C THR A 57 -17.71 7.28 10.68
N LEU A 58 -17.56 7.58 11.97
CA LEU A 58 -17.48 6.55 13.01
C LEU A 58 -18.76 5.72 13.10
N ASP A 59 -19.92 6.35 13.04
CA ASP A 59 -21.22 5.67 13.12
C ASP A 59 -21.48 4.77 11.90
N ASP A 60 -21.12 5.23 10.70
CA ASP A 60 -21.21 4.42 9.49
C ASP A 60 -20.30 3.19 9.56
N MET A 61 -19.06 3.35 10.03
CA MET A 61 -18.14 2.22 10.24
C MET A 61 -18.69 1.21 11.25
N LYS A 62 -19.25 1.67 12.38
CA LYS A 62 -19.86 0.79 13.37
C LYS A 62 -21.03 0.01 12.78
N LYS A 63 -21.93 0.67 12.05
CA LYS A 63 -23.07 0.01 11.40
C LYS A 63 -22.60 -1.08 10.44
N LYS A 64 -21.59 -0.80 9.62
CA LYS A 64 -21.03 -1.76 8.67
C LYS A 64 -20.32 -2.92 9.36
N TYR A 65 -19.59 -2.64 10.43
CA TYR A 65 -18.98 -3.67 11.25
C TYR A 65 -20.02 -4.63 11.83
N LEU A 66 -21.15 -4.11 12.34
CA LEU A 66 -22.25 -4.94 12.83
C LEU A 66 -22.86 -5.81 11.71
N LEU A 67 -23.09 -5.24 10.52
CA LEU A 67 -23.59 -6.00 9.36
C LEU A 67 -22.65 -7.14 8.95
N CYS A 68 -21.33 -6.91 9.03
CA CYS A 68 -20.34 -7.95 8.79
C CYS A 68 -20.42 -9.08 9.83
N LEU A 69 -20.60 -8.73 11.12
CA LEU A 69 -20.73 -9.73 12.18
C LEU A 69 -22.01 -10.57 12.04
N GLU A 70 -23.11 -9.96 11.58
CA GLU A 70 -24.39 -10.65 11.35
C GLU A 70 -24.37 -11.57 10.11
N ASN A 71 -23.64 -11.20 9.07
CA ASN A 71 -23.55 -11.99 7.84
C ASN A 71 -22.11 -12.14 7.31
N PRO A 72 -21.28 -12.98 7.97
CA PRO A 72 -19.87 -13.15 7.60
C PRO A 72 -19.70 -13.70 6.17
N SER A 73 -20.69 -14.44 5.66
CA SER A 73 -20.71 -15.01 4.31
C SER A 73 -20.85 -13.96 3.21
N ALA A 74 -21.59 -12.87 3.45
CA ALA A 74 -21.76 -11.79 2.48
C ALA A 74 -20.44 -11.06 2.16
N PHE A 75 -19.43 -11.22 3.02
CA PHE A 75 -18.11 -10.60 2.89
C PHE A 75 -16.98 -11.63 2.70
N ARG A 76 -17.28 -12.90 2.41
CA ARG A 76 -16.24 -13.83 1.92
C ARG A 76 -16.00 -13.52 0.45
N GLY A 77 -14.87 -12.89 0.16
CA GLY A 77 -14.36 -12.79 -1.21
C GLY A 77 -14.31 -14.20 -1.84
N PRO A 78 -14.31 -14.30 -3.19
CA PRO A 78 -14.43 -15.57 -3.90
C PRO A 78 -13.42 -16.58 -3.38
N THR A 79 -13.90 -17.57 -2.64
CA THR A 79 -13.10 -18.70 -2.16
C THR A 79 -12.64 -19.45 -3.40
N THR A 80 -11.35 -19.35 -3.72
CA THR A 80 -10.70 -20.23 -4.68
C THR A 80 -10.69 -21.64 -4.09
N THR A 81 -11.73 -22.42 -4.37
CA THR A 81 -11.74 -23.87 -4.16
C THR A 81 -10.61 -24.48 -4.98
N LYS A 82 -9.55 -24.88 -4.28
CA LYS A 82 -8.41 -25.62 -4.80
C LYS A 82 -8.92 -26.96 -5.39
N PRO A 83 -8.68 -27.28 -6.67
CA PRO A 83 -9.09 -28.57 -7.22
C PRO A 83 -8.29 -29.70 -6.58
N THR A 84 -8.99 -30.68 -6.02
CA THR A 84 -8.46 -31.97 -5.58
C THR A 84 -7.83 -32.70 -6.77
N THR A 85 -6.55 -33.04 -6.65
CA THR A 85 -5.78 -33.73 -7.67
C THR A 85 -6.11 -35.23 -7.64
N THR A 86 -6.84 -35.70 -8.65
CA THR A 86 -6.89 -37.13 -9.00
C THR A 86 -5.77 -37.41 -10.00
N THR A 87 -4.86 -38.29 -9.62
CA THR A 87 -3.73 -38.76 -10.43
C THR A 87 -4.26 -39.66 -11.56
N THR A 88 -4.13 -39.22 -12.81
CA THR A 88 -4.24 -40.11 -13.97
C THR A 88 -3.10 -39.84 -14.94
N THR A 89 -2.47 -40.93 -15.35
CA THR A 89 -1.22 -41.05 -16.08
C THR A 89 -1.39 -40.74 -17.58
N THR A 90 -0.31 -40.23 -18.18
CA THR A 90 0.08 -40.30 -19.61
C THR A 90 -0.57 -39.34 -20.62
N THR A 91 0.23 -38.42 -21.20
CA THR A 91 0.71 -38.45 -22.60
C THR A 91 1.35 -37.09 -22.96
N LYS A 92 2.61 -37.12 -23.42
CA LYS A 92 3.36 -35.96 -23.94
C LYS A 92 2.64 -35.34 -25.14
N ARG A 93 2.27 -34.05 -25.05
CA ARG A 93 2.03 -33.19 -26.21
C ARG A 93 2.57 -31.79 -25.93
N THR A 94 3.55 -31.38 -26.71
CA THR A 94 4.17 -30.06 -26.66
C THR A 94 3.20 -29.03 -27.22
N THR A 95 2.67 -28.16 -26.36
CA THR A 95 1.93 -26.95 -26.76
C THR A 95 2.53 -25.75 -26.06
N THR A 96 3.05 -24.84 -26.88
CA THR A 96 3.58 -23.53 -26.49
C THR A 96 2.46 -22.72 -25.83
N MET A 97 2.46 -22.61 -24.51
CA MET A 97 1.52 -21.75 -23.79
C MET A 97 2.00 -20.30 -23.84
N LYS A 98 1.19 -19.44 -24.46
CA LYS A 98 1.33 -17.99 -24.43
C LYS A 98 0.92 -17.51 -23.03
N ALA A 99 1.83 -16.82 -22.35
CA ALA A 99 1.57 -16.24 -21.04
C ALA A 99 0.35 -15.32 -21.11
N THR A 100 -0.72 -15.68 -20.39
CA THR A 100 -1.93 -14.86 -20.28
C THR A 100 -1.86 -14.09 -18.98
N THR A 101 -1.49 -12.81 -19.09
CA THR A 101 -1.54 -11.86 -17.99
C THR A 101 -3.00 -11.47 -17.77
N THR A 102 -3.66 -12.12 -16.82
CA THR A 102 -5.03 -11.76 -16.41
C THR A 102 -4.98 -10.50 -15.54
N THR A 103 -5.17 -9.34 -16.16
CA THR A 103 -5.33 -8.05 -15.48
C THR A 103 -6.79 -7.87 -15.08
N SER A 104 -7.19 -8.40 -13.91
CA SER A 104 -8.47 -8.04 -13.28
C SER A 104 -8.31 -6.68 -12.61
N ALA A 105 -8.84 -5.62 -13.23
CA ALA A 105 -8.82 -4.27 -12.68
C ALA A 105 -9.91 -4.14 -11.59
N ILE A 106 -9.53 -4.36 -10.33
CA ILE A 106 -10.33 -3.96 -9.18
C ILE A 106 -9.94 -2.50 -8.87
N TYR A 107 -10.91 -1.58 -9.02
CA TYR A 107 -10.73 -0.15 -8.70
C TYR A 107 -10.77 0.04 -7.19
N PHE A 108 -9.60 -0.09 -6.55
CA PHE A 108 -9.37 0.45 -5.21
C PHE A 108 -8.97 1.91 -5.36
N GLY A 109 -9.53 2.79 -4.51
CA GLY A 109 -9.59 4.25 -4.69
C GLY A 109 -8.32 4.95 -5.19
N ASP A 110 -8.49 6.13 -5.79
CA ASP A 110 -7.44 6.83 -6.54
C ASP A 110 -6.13 7.01 -5.76
N PHE A 111 -5.10 6.23 -6.14
CA PHE A 111 -3.69 6.44 -5.77
C PHE A 111 -2.88 6.83 -7.01
N GLY A 112 -1.81 7.59 -6.82
CA GLY A 112 -1.01 8.16 -7.90
C GLY A 112 -0.27 7.12 -8.75
N PHE A 113 0.12 5.99 -8.14
CA PHE A 113 0.91 4.97 -8.82
C PHE A 113 0.09 4.20 -9.86
N LYS A 114 0.54 4.18 -11.12
CA LYS A 114 0.03 3.28 -12.14
C LYS A 114 0.88 2.02 -12.20
N VAL A 115 0.32 0.86 -11.82
CA VAL A 115 1.02 -0.42 -11.92
C VAL A 115 1.21 -0.81 -13.38
N LEU A 116 2.46 -1.11 -13.77
CA LEU A 116 2.82 -1.55 -15.12
C LEU A 116 2.99 -3.08 -15.20
N ARG A 117 3.67 -3.65 -14.19
CA ARG A 117 3.82 -5.10 -14.03
C ARG A 117 4.05 -5.46 -12.58
N SER A 118 3.74 -6.70 -12.23
CA SER A 118 3.96 -7.28 -10.91
C SER A 118 4.49 -8.70 -11.00
N LYS A 119 5.23 -9.14 -9.98
CA LYS A 119 5.75 -10.52 -9.89
C LYS A 119 5.99 -10.93 -8.45
N ASN A 120 5.47 -12.10 -8.06
CA ASN A 120 5.80 -12.69 -6.77
C ASN A 120 7.27 -13.13 -6.76
N ILE A 121 7.98 -12.83 -5.68
CA ILE A 121 9.36 -13.21 -5.46
C ILE A 121 9.59 -13.61 -4.02
N THR A 122 10.58 -14.47 -3.80
CA THR A 122 11.15 -14.71 -2.47
C THR A 122 12.51 -14.04 -2.41
N TYR A 123 12.70 -13.12 -1.46
CA TYR A 123 13.95 -12.42 -1.24
C TYR A 123 14.40 -12.63 0.21
N ARG A 124 15.54 -13.30 0.40
CA ARG A 124 16.11 -13.62 1.73
C ARG A 124 15.08 -14.29 2.66
N ASN A 125 14.40 -15.32 2.16
CA ASN A 125 13.39 -16.12 2.88
C ASN A 125 12.08 -15.40 3.23
N TYR A 126 11.81 -14.25 2.59
CA TYR A 126 10.53 -13.58 2.72
C TYR A 126 9.89 -13.39 1.35
N ASP A 127 8.58 -13.63 1.30
CA ASP A 127 7.79 -13.46 0.09
C ASP A 127 7.35 -12.00 -0.05
N PHE A 128 7.52 -11.48 -1.26
CA PHE A 128 7.13 -10.14 -1.65
C PHE A 128 6.43 -10.17 -3.01
N LEU A 129 5.59 -9.18 -3.24
CA LEU A 129 5.12 -8.81 -4.57
C LEU A 129 5.96 -7.65 -5.08
N ALA A 130 6.85 -7.90 -6.04
CA ALA A 130 7.61 -6.86 -6.71
C ALA A 130 6.73 -6.13 -7.73
N LEU A 131 6.81 -4.80 -7.74
CA LEU A 131 6.03 -3.93 -8.59
C LEU A 131 6.93 -3.01 -9.41
N GLU A 132 6.60 -2.88 -10.70
CA GLU A 132 7.00 -1.73 -11.51
C GLU A 132 5.80 -0.80 -11.63
N VAL A 133 6.01 0.46 -11.24
CA VAL A 133 4.96 1.47 -11.20
C VAL A 133 5.40 2.73 -11.93
N ARG A 134 4.44 3.48 -12.45
CA ARG A 134 4.64 4.80 -13.01
C ARG A 134 4.02 5.88 -12.12
N ILE A 135 4.79 6.93 -11.85
CA ILE A 135 4.36 8.15 -11.17
C ILE A 135 3.62 9.06 -12.19
N PRO A 136 2.57 9.79 -11.78
CA PRO A 136 1.88 10.75 -12.63
C PRO A 136 2.82 11.89 -13.05
N ASP A 137 2.54 12.47 -14.21
CA ASP A 137 3.43 13.46 -14.81
C ASP A 137 3.51 14.78 -13.99
N ASP A 138 2.46 15.10 -13.23
CA ASP A 138 2.42 16.26 -12.31
C ASP A 138 3.16 16.02 -10.97
N ARG A 139 3.59 14.78 -10.73
CA ARG A 139 4.30 14.34 -9.51
C ARG A 139 3.55 14.65 -8.21
N GLN A 140 2.23 14.75 -8.29
CA GLN A 140 1.36 14.93 -7.14
C GLN A 140 0.68 13.61 -6.76
N SER A 141 0.59 13.37 -5.45
CA SER A 141 -0.21 12.30 -4.89
C SER A 141 -1.67 12.51 -5.28
N LYS A 142 -2.37 11.42 -5.65
CA LYS A 142 -3.81 11.47 -5.93
C LYS A 142 -4.65 11.38 -4.66
N SER A 143 -4.11 10.80 -3.59
CA SER A 143 -4.70 10.89 -2.25
C SER A 143 -4.13 12.09 -1.47
N MET A 144 -4.22 12.05 -0.13
CA MET A 144 -3.73 13.11 0.75
C MET A 144 -2.20 13.29 0.70
N ASN A 145 -1.44 12.22 0.51
CA ASN A 145 0.03 12.23 0.41
C ASN A 145 0.57 10.92 -0.17
N TRP A 146 1.84 10.94 -0.58
CA TRP A 146 2.49 9.79 -1.21
C TRP A 146 2.59 8.54 -0.33
N CYS A 147 2.65 8.71 0.99
CA CYS A 147 2.60 7.57 1.91
C CYS A 147 1.25 6.88 1.87
N ARG A 148 0.16 7.64 1.80
CA ARG A 148 -1.20 7.10 1.64
C ARG A 148 -1.37 6.46 0.27
N ASP A 149 -0.82 7.05 -0.79
CA ASP A 149 -0.82 6.43 -2.13
C ASP A 149 -0.11 5.08 -2.14
N TYR A 150 1.03 4.95 -1.44
CA TYR A 150 1.75 3.68 -1.36
C TYR A 150 0.99 2.63 -0.52
N GLN A 151 0.37 3.05 0.58
CA GLN A 151 -0.54 2.20 1.35
C GLN A 151 -1.68 1.66 0.48
N LEU A 152 -2.39 2.55 -0.21
CA LEU A 152 -3.53 2.19 -1.06
C LEU A 152 -3.10 1.30 -2.24
N LEU A 153 -1.95 1.59 -2.85
CA LEU A 153 -1.35 0.75 -3.88
C LEU A 153 -1.21 -0.70 -3.40
N CYS A 154 -0.55 -0.93 -2.26
CA CYS A 154 -0.37 -2.29 -1.77
C CYS A 154 -1.69 -2.94 -1.31
N GLN A 155 -2.57 -2.19 -0.66
CA GLN A 155 -3.89 -2.67 -0.24
C GLN A 155 -4.74 -3.11 -1.44
N SER A 156 -4.65 -2.41 -2.57
CA SER A 156 -5.35 -2.79 -3.81
C SER A 156 -4.96 -4.17 -4.34
N LEU A 157 -3.79 -4.66 -3.92
CA LEU A 157 -3.25 -5.96 -4.30
C LEU A 157 -3.39 -6.99 -3.17
N SER A 158 -4.20 -6.69 -2.14
CA SER A 158 -4.33 -7.51 -0.91
C SER A 158 -2.97 -7.75 -0.23
N ARG A 159 -2.16 -6.69 -0.18
CA ARG A 159 -0.83 -6.64 0.44
C ARG A 159 -0.72 -5.40 1.34
N ARG A 160 0.36 -5.32 2.08
CA ARG A 160 0.77 -4.18 2.91
C ARG A 160 2.02 -3.53 2.30
N PRO A 161 2.20 -2.22 2.47
CA PRO A 161 3.46 -1.58 2.15
C PRO A 161 4.58 -2.12 3.06
N THR A 162 5.82 -2.01 2.61
CA THR A 162 7.00 -2.46 3.35
C THR A 162 8.06 -1.35 3.38
N GLY A 163 9.04 -1.46 4.27
CA GLY A 163 10.06 -0.42 4.43
C GLY A 163 11.19 -0.81 5.36
N CYS A 164 11.54 0.10 6.27
CA CYS A 164 12.45 -0.20 7.39
C CYS A 164 11.97 -1.43 8.16
N GLY A 165 12.90 -2.30 8.56
CA GLY A 165 12.58 -3.54 9.25
C GLY A 165 12.38 -3.40 10.76
N GLU A 166 12.23 -4.55 11.40
CA GLU A 166 11.74 -4.71 12.76
C GLU A 166 12.52 -3.91 13.81
N ARG A 167 13.86 -3.83 13.70
CA ARG A 167 14.69 -3.07 14.67
C ARG A 167 14.37 -1.59 14.75
N PHE A 168 13.59 -1.06 13.82
CA PHE A 168 13.18 0.35 13.76
C PHE A 168 11.73 0.60 14.18
N LYS A 169 10.98 -0.44 14.60
CA LYS A 169 9.58 -0.33 14.99
C LYS A 169 9.34 0.65 16.15
N SER A 170 10.29 0.80 17.05
CA SER A 170 10.21 1.72 18.20
C SER A 170 10.90 3.05 17.96
N THR A 171 11.53 3.24 16.80
CA THR A 171 12.26 4.46 16.48
C THR A 171 11.29 5.51 15.95
N TYR A 172 11.38 6.72 16.51
CA TYR A 172 10.53 7.84 16.11
C TYR A 172 10.63 8.12 14.59
N GLY A 173 9.49 8.41 13.97
CA GLY A 173 9.37 8.59 12.52
C GLY A 173 9.15 7.28 11.75
N TYR A 174 9.91 6.23 12.07
CA TYR A 174 9.77 4.91 11.42
C TYR A 174 8.52 4.16 11.90
N GLN A 175 8.24 4.24 13.21
CA GLN A 175 7.03 3.64 13.81
C GLN A 175 5.71 4.14 13.20
N HIS A 176 5.71 5.35 12.63
CA HIS A 176 4.54 5.92 11.96
C HIS A 176 4.21 5.19 10.66
N CYS A 177 5.20 4.58 9.99
CA CYS A 177 4.92 3.81 8.78
C CYS A 177 4.03 2.60 9.08
N ALA A 178 4.30 1.90 10.20
CA ALA A 178 3.44 0.81 10.66
C ALA A 178 2.10 1.31 11.20
N SER A 179 2.11 2.30 12.10
CA SER A 179 0.90 2.72 12.83
C SER A 179 -0.08 3.55 11.99
N ASP A 180 0.41 4.43 11.10
CA ASP A 180 -0.45 5.32 10.30
C ASP A 180 -0.74 4.77 8.90
N TYR A 181 0.18 3.98 8.32
CA TYR A 181 0.08 3.48 6.94
C TYR A 181 0.06 1.96 6.82
N ASN A 182 -0.06 1.25 7.94
CA ASN A 182 -0.13 -0.21 8.01
C ASN A 182 1.07 -0.92 7.32
N SER A 183 2.26 -0.33 7.37
CA SER A 183 3.49 -0.97 6.87
C SER A 183 3.78 -2.27 7.62
N ASP A 184 4.12 -3.32 6.86
CA ASP A 184 4.73 -4.51 7.42
C ASP A 184 6.21 -4.24 7.71
N MET A 185 6.58 -4.28 8.99
CA MET A 185 7.97 -4.15 9.45
C MET A 185 8.50 -5.50 9.96
N ASP A 186 7.68 -6.57 10.00
CA ASP A 186 8.02 -7.93 10.44
C ASP A 186 8.72 -8.72 9.33
N ILE A 187 9.76 -8.10 8.78
CA ILE A 187 10.52 -8.59 7.63
C ILE A 187 11.97 -8.94 8.00
N GLY A 188 12.28 -9.12 9.29
CA GLY A 188 13.62 -9.50 9.76
C GLY A 188 14.75 -8.62 9.24
N ASP A 189 14.49 -7.31 9.11
CA ASP A 189 15.46 -6.32 8.60
C ASP A 189 16.05 -6.61 7.22
N VAL A 190 15.44 -7.47 6.40
CA VAL A 190 16.01 -7.86 5.11
C VAL A 190 16.16 -6.69 4.12
N LEU A 191 15.35 -5.64 4.27
CA LEU A 191 15.45 -4.42 3.48
C LEU A 191 16.36 -3.35 4.11
N SER A 192 16.86 -3.53 5.34
CA SER A 192 17.53 -2.49 6.14
C SER A 192 16.63 -1.26 6.37
N CYS A 193 17.16 -0.16 6.93
CA CYS A 193 16.47 1.13 7.00
C CYS A 193 17.12 2.14 6.08
N ASN A 194 16.98 1.82 4.81
CA ASN A 194 17.01 2.65 3.63
C ASN A 194 16.67 1.67 2.50
N PRO A 195 15.40 1.28 2.39
CA PRO A 195 15.02 0.04 1.72
C PRO A 195 15.31 0.05 0.22
N SER A 196 15.47 1.22 -0.41
CA SER A 196 15.68 1.39 -1.85
C SER A 196 16.75 0.48 -2.45
N ARG A 197 17.92 0.35 -1.83
CA ARG A 197 19.00 -0.51 -2.34
C ARG A 197 18.62 -1.99 -2.36
N ASN A 198 18.00 -2.48 -1.29
CA ASN A 198 17.62 -3.89 -1.17
C ASN A 198 16.35 -4.18 -1.98
N ILE A 199 15.44 -3.21 -2.10
CA ILE A 199 14.30 -3.28 -3.02
C ILE A 199 14.78 -3.35 -4.46
N ALA A 200 15.71 -2.49 -4.89
CA ALA A 200 16.29 -2.56 -6.23
C ALA A 200 16.89 -3.94 -6.51
N SER A 201 17.60 -4.51 -5.53
CA SER A 201 18.17 -5.85 -5.63
C SER A 201 17.10 -6.94 -5.79
N ALA A 202 16.05 -6.90 -4.96
CA ALA A 202 14.93 -7.84 -5.03
C ALA A 202 14.14 -7.74 -6.35
N VAL A 203 13.88 -6.51 -6.80
CA VAL A 203 13.19 -6.21 -8.05
C VAL A 203 14.03 -6.64 -9.26
N ASN A 204 15.36 -6.50 -9.22
CA ASN A 204 16.24 -7.00 -10.27
C ASN A 204 16.26 -8.53 -10.33
N LEU A 205 16.01 -9.25 -9.24
CA LEU A 205 15.76 -10.70 -9.30
C LEU A 205 14.39 -11.01 -9.92
N ALA A 206 13.38 -10.16 -9.66
CA ALA A 206 12.04 -10.32 -10.22
C ALA A 206 12.02 -10.10 -11.75
N PHE A 207 12.52 -8.94 -12.18
CA PHE A 207 12.34 -8.40 -13.53
C PHE A 207 13.63 -8.35 -14.35
N GLY A 208 14.71 -8.90 -13.78
CA GLY A 208 16.06 -8.76 -14.27
C GLY A 208 16.22 -9.10 -15.73
N ASP A 209 15.86 -10.32 -16.16
CA ASP A 209 16.08 -10.84 -17.52
C ASP A 209 17.43 -10.40 -18.15
N GLY A 210 18.47 -10.20 -17.33
CA GLY A 210 19.80 -9.69 -17.70
C GLY A 210 19.98 -8.15 -17.81
N LYS A 211 18.95 -7.33 -17.56
CA LYS A 211 18.91 -5.87 -17.81
C LYS A 211 18.81 -4.98 -16.56
N ALA A 212 18.78 -5.53 -15.35
CA ALA A 212 18.76 -4.79 -14.07
C ALA A 212 17.85 -3.53 -14.09
N PRO A 213 16.51 -3.71 -14.23
CA PRO A 213 15.57 -2.60 -14.44
C PRO A 213 15.60 -1.52 -13.35
N ALA A 214 15.85 -1.90 -12.09
CA ALA A 214 16.19 -0.96 -11.03
C ALA A 214 17.68 -0.63 -11.11
N LYS A 215 18.03 0.32 -12.00
CA LYS A 215 19.41 0.71 -12.30
C LYS A 215 20.15 1.28 -11.08
N SER A 216 19.42 1.86 -10.13
CA SER A 216 20.01 2.47 -8.95
C SER A 216 19.07 2.41 -7.76
N SER A 217 19.54 2.82 -6.58
CA SER A 217 18.67 3.05 -5.42
C SER A 217 17.77 4.29 -5.58
N TYR A 218 17.89 5.07 -6.65
CA TYR A 218 17.09 6.28 -6.87
C TYR A 218 15.79 6.03 -7.64
N ASN A 219 15.63 4.84 -8.22
CA ASN A 219 14.40 4.42 -8.89
C ASN A 219 13.68 3.27 -8.16
N ALA A 220 14.07 2.98 -6.92
CA ALA A 220 13.46 1.97 -6.07
C ALA A 220 13.08 2.60 -4.73
N PHE A 221 11.90 2.27 -4.20
CA PHE A 221 11.41 2.90 -2.97
C PHE A 221 10.65 1.93 -2.07
N GLY A 222 10.69 2.22 -0.79
CA GLY A 222 9.82 1.68 0.25
C GLY A 222 9.72 2.69 1.39
N PHE A 223 9.00 2.36 2.45
CA PHE A 223 8.89 3.28 3.57
C PHE A 223 10.22 3.46 4.31
N HIS A 224 10.61 4.72 4.50
CA HIS A 224 11.70 5.10 5.39
C HIS A 224 11.12 5.81 6.62
N SER A 225 10.82 7.11 6.59
CA SER A 225 10.24 7.86 7.74
C SER A 225 8.87 8.46 7.42
N CYS A 226 7.82 8.09 8.15
CA CYS A 226 6.43 8.43 7.80
C CYS A 226 5.78 9.44 8.73
N THR A 227 6.40 10.59 8.93
CA THR A 227 5.83 11.69 9.73
C THR A 227 4.93 12.60 8.87
N SER A 228 4.16 13.47 9.50
CA SER A 228 3.42 14.53 8.81
C SER A 228 4.31 15.51 8.03
N HIS A 229 5.61 15.58 8.34
CA HIS A 229 6.56 16.45 7.66
C HIS A 229 7.19 15.77 6.44
N THR A 230 7.31 14.45 6.45
CA THR A 230 7.93 13.67 5.37
C THR A 230 6.89 13.07 4.42
N CYS A 231 5.66 12.81 4.86
CA CYS A 231 4.58 12.35 3.98
C CYS A 231 3.84 13.55 3.38
N GLN A 232 4.23 13.95 2.16
CA GLN A 232 3.73 15.15 1.50
C GLN A 232 2.97 14.83 0.21
N LYS A 233 2.28 15.84 -0.34
CA LYS A 233 1.56 15.70 -1.60
C LYS A 233 2.48 15.73 -2.83
N SER A 234 3.56 16.52 -2.78
CA SER A 234 4.61 16.52 -3.79
C SER A 234 5.60 15.37 -3.54
N ILE A 235 6.04 14.70 -4.62
CA ILE A 235 6.99 13.58 -4.53
C ILE A 235 8.35 14.04 -3.99
N GLU A 236 8.82 15.22 -4.39
CA GLU A 236 10.09 15.81 -3.96
C GLU A 236 10.13 15.95 -2.44
N LYS A 237 9.05 16.48 -1.86
CA LYS A 237 8.95 16.65 -0.42
C LYS A 237 8.70 15.33 0.33
N SER A 238 8.37 14.26 -0.41
CA SER A 238 8.16 12.91 0.12
C SER A 238 9.35 11.97 -0.05
N ASP A 239 10.46 12.48 -0.58
CA ASP A 239 11.69 11.71 -0.85
C ASP A 239 12.19 10.95 0.39
N ILE A 240 12.10 11.59 1.56
CA ILE A 240 12.52 11.01 2.84
C ILE A 240 11.52 9.94 3.31
N ALA A 241 10.23 10.08 3.02
CA ALA A 241 9.26 9.07 3.43
C ALA A 241 9.33 7.82 2.57
N LEU A 242 9.62 7.97 1.27
CA LEU A 242 9.71 6.89 0.30
C LEU A 242 11.16 6.62 -0.14
N SER A 243 12.08 6.55 0.82
CA SER A 243 13.48 6.13 0.65
C SER A 243 14.16 6.52 -0.69
N TYR A 244 14.45 7.80 -0.91
CA TYR A 244 15.26 8.27 -2.06
C TYR A 244 14.59 8.06 -3.43
N MET A 245 13.47 8.74 -3.65
CA MET A 245 12.83 8.87 -4.97
C MET A 245 13.48 9.93 -5.87
N LYS A 246 14.74 10.30 -5.62
CA LYS A 246 15.46 11.37 -6.34
C LYS A 246 15.42 11.22 -7.86
N GLY A 247 15.42 10.00 -8.38
CA GLY A 247 15.33 9.74 -9.82
C GLY A 247 14.07 10.35 -10.46
N SER A 248 12.97 10.44 -9.70
CA SER A 248 11.70 10.95 -10.20
C SER A 248 11.57 12.46 -10.18
N TRP A 249 12.47 13.20 -9.53
CA TRP A 249 12.32 14.65 -9.37
C TRP A 249 13.58 15.49 -9.55
N GLN A 250 14.76 14.96 -9.23
CA GLN A 250 16.03 15.68 -9.34
C GLN A 250 16.52 15.75 -10.80
N ASN A 251 17.20 16.83 -11.19
CA ASN A 251 17.79 17.03 -12.53
C ASN A 251 16.77 16.82 -13.68
N ASN A 252 15.61 17.48 -13.59
CA ASN A 252 14.45 17.30 -14.48
C ASN A 252 13.74 15.93 -14.39
N GLY A 253 14.12 15.04 -13.46
CA GLY A 253 13.38 13.84 -13.07
C GLY A 253 12.80 13.06 -14.26
N THR A 254 13.65 12.48 -15.10
CA THR A 254 13.20 11.74 -16.27
C THR A 254 12.62 10.37 -15.91
N GLU A 255 12.91 9.87 -14.71
CA GLU A 255 12.46 8.55 -14.25
C GLU A 255 11.05 8.64 -13.69
N THR A 256 10.06 8.45 -14.57
CA THR A 256 8.66 8.26 -14.14
C THR A 256 8.39 6.83 -13.69
N ILE A 257 9.31 5.90 -13.99
CA ILE A 257 9.21 4.48 -13.66
C ILE A 257 9.99 4.21 -12.38
N MET A 258 9.27 3.71 -11.39
CA MET A 258 9.81 3.35 -10.09
C MET A 258 9.51 1.90 -9.76
N TYR A 259 10.26 1.36 -8.81
CA TYR A 259 10.12 -0.01 -8.35
C TYR A 259 9.89 -0.07 -6.85
N THR A 260 9.03 -0.97 -6.42
CA THR A 260 8.73 -1.18 -5.00
C THR A 260 8.36 -2.64 -4.72
N LEU A 261 8.19 -2.96 -3.44
CA LEU A 261 7.69 -4.23 -2.97
C LEU A 261 6.40 -4.00 -2.16
N CYS A 262 5.50 -4.97 -2.14
CA CYS A 262 4.42 -5.08 -1.16
C CYS A 262 4.46 -6.49 -0.53
N ARG A 263 3.88 -6.66 0.66
CA ARG A 263 3.86 -7.95 1.36
C ARG A 263 2.50 -8.28 1.95
#